data_AF-A0A352L7S7-F1
#
_entry.id   AF-A0A352L7S7-F1
#
_cell.length_a   1.000
_cell.length_b   1.000
_cell.length_c   1.000
_cell.angle_alpha   90.00
_cell.angle_beta   90.00
_cell.angle_gamma   90.00
#
_symmetry.space_group_name_H-M   'P 1'
#
loop_
_entity.id
_entity.type
_entity.pdbx_description
1 polymer ?
#
loop_
_entity_poly.entity_id
_entity_poly.type
_entity_poly.pdbx_seq_one_letter_code
_entity_poly.pdbx_strand_id
1 'polypeptide(L)'
;MAQTDDNTKAGGGIVWYAGTVLSSAAEAERIDLGDVHGILEGDLLAAFRRTDNHYRPLGTVQIIESHPTWSRPGGPVAAQLQQGDLVLGIRTVRQIGTGSDFSEAFLNRQLIRNSNRNGYSTLREQESAQVLRTIVNRQQRWVKQLKPVAGRIRGASVTPADFQSLQPLLSQIRRCQDFSAIGIPLEKCASPEWAAVTAVLTPRPAVETASSAPRNKQPAAPDASLPNPDSSPDSLAATLNRRIELIQQESSVVLFDRFPEERILANLICTAIGIENPRNEPLWIGLELARSQFPELADDREMQQEIPEILKRVRNASEQ
;
A
#
# COMPACT_ATOMS: atom_id res chain seq x y z
N MET A 1 -12.86 -15.93 -16.56
CA MET A 1 -13.09 -16.81 -15.40
C MET A 1 -12.59 -16.06 -14.18
N ALA A 2 -13.47 -15.75 -13.23
CA ALA A 2 -13.15 -14.93 -12.07
C ALA A 2 -12.14 -15.65 -11.18
N GLN A 3 -10.92 -15.12 -11.09
CA GLN A 3 -10.06 -15.37 -9.94
C GLN A 3 -10.85 -14.91 -8.71
N THR A 4 -11.42 -15.85 -7.97
CA THR A 4 -11.77 -15.61 -6.57
C THR A 4 -10.48 -15.19 -5.88
N ASP A 5 -10.34 -13.89 -5.63
CA ASP A 5 -9.19 -13.29 -4.95
C ASP A 5 -8.83 -14.13 -3.72
N ASP A 6 -7.56 -14.48 -3.55
CA ASP A 6 -7.07 -15.16 -2.34
C ASP A 6 -7.38 -14.33 -1.06
N ASN A 7 -7.67 -13.02 -1.21
CA ASN A 7 -8.23 -12.16 -0.16
C ASN A 7 -9.56 -12.67 0.42
N THR A 8 -10.42 -13.30 -0.40
CA THR A 8 -11.67 -13.91 0.08
C THR A 8 -11.41 -15.16 0.93
N LYS A 9 -10.31 -15.87 0.67
CA LYS A 9 -9.89 -17.06 1.44
C LYS A 9 -9.09 -16.70 2.70
N ALA A 10 -8.42 -15.54 2.73
CA ALA A 10 -7.49 -15.14 3.79
C ALA A 10 -8.12 -14.44 5.03
N GLY A 11 -9.34 -13.89 4.96
CA GLY A 11 -9.91 -13.23 6.15
C GLY A 11 -11.00 -12.18 5.94
N GLY A 12 -11.78 -12.25 4.87
CA GLY A 12 -12.79 -11.24 4.57
C GLY A 12 -12.18 -9.94 4.06
N GLY A 13 -12.99 -9.12 3.38
CA GLY A 13 -12.52 -7.93 2.66
C GLY A 13 -11.66 -6.96 3.47
N ILE A 14 -10.96 -6.07 2.76
CA ILE A 14 -10.09 -5.06 3.37
C ILE A 14 -10.88 -3.84 3.83
N VAL A 15 -10.46 -3.26 4.95
CA VAL A 15 -10.96 -1.98 5.47
C VAL A 15 -9.83 -0.98 5.45
N TRP A 16 -10.05 0.12 4.73
CA TRP A 16 -9.11 1.23 4.65
C TRP A 16 -9.27 2.17 5.85
N TYR A 17 -8.14 2.60 6.40
CA TYR A 17 -8.06 3.64 7.41
C TYR A 17 -7.42 4.86 6.78
N ALA A 18 -8.08 6.01 6.87
CA ALA A 18 -7.55 7.26 6.32
C ALA A 18 -7.66 8.38 7.34
N GLY A 19 -6.54 9.04 7.62
CA GLY A 19 -6.47 10.23 8.46
C GLY A 19 -5.48 11.23 7.89
N THR A 20 -5.39 12.40 8.50
CA THR A 20 -4.36 13.39 8.16
C THR A 20 -3.55 13.78 9.39
N VAL A 21 -2.37 14.35 9.13
CA VAL A 21 -1.53 14.97 10.15
C VAL A 21 -2.10 16.35 10.51
N LEU A 22 -2.40 16.59 11.79
CA LEU A 22 -3.13 17.78 12.23
C LEU A 22 -2.25 19.01 12.58
N SER A 23 -0.94 18.83 12.85
CA SER A 23 0.17 19.77 13.25
C SER A 23 -0.17 21.24 13.69
N SER A 24 0.40 21.86 14.73
CA SER A 24 1.75 22.47 14.78
C SER A 24 1.81 23.34 16.06
N ALA A 25 2.83 23.16 16.92
CA ALA A 25 3.34 24.05 18.00
C ALA A 25 3.69 23.27 19.27
N ALA A 26 4.96 23.32 19.65
CA ALA A 26 5.59 22.88 20.90
C ALA A 26 5.65 21.38 21.23
N GLU A 27 4.65 20.53 20.95
CA GLU A 27 4.68 19.13 21.42
C GLU A 27 4.06 18.13 20.42
N ALA A 28 4.93 17.57 19.58
CA ALA A 28 4.75 16.38 18.73
C ALA A 28 3.65 16.40 17.64
N GLU A 29 3.98 15.79 16.50
CA GLU A 29 3.03 15.52 15.42
C GLU A 29 1.90 14.59 15.89
N ARG A 30 0.70 14.79 15.35
CA ARG A 30 -0.49 14.00 15.67
C ARG A 30 -1.21 13.59 14.40
N ILE A 31 -1.58 12.32 14.32
CA ILE A 31 -2.42 11.77 13.28
C ILE A 31 -3.84 11.65 13.81
N ASP A 32 -4.82 12.05 13.01
CA ASP A 32 -6.25 11.91 13.32
C ASP A 32 -6.77 10.47 13.15
N LEU A 33 -6.05 9.53 13.75
CA LEU A 33 -6.41 8.13 13.88
C LEU A 33 -5.91 7.68 15.25
N GLY A 34 -6.67 6.85 15.96
CA GLY A 34 -6.39 6.50 17.36
C GLY A 34 -7.07 5.19 17.76
N ASP A 35 -7.15 4.92 19.07
CA ASP A 35 -7.68 3.67 19.61
C ASP A 35 -9.10 3.36 19.14
N VAL A 36 -9.96 4.38 19.04
CA VAL A 36 -11.35 4.21 18.62
C VAL A 36 -11.45 3.77 17.16
N HIS A 37 -10.44 4.12 16.38
CA HIS A 37 -10.25 3.68 15.01
C HIS A 37 -9.57 2.31 14.96
N GLY A 38 -9.12 1.74 16.09
CA GLY A 38 -8.37 0.50 16.12
C GLY A 38 -6.90 0.65 15.67
N ILE A 39 -6.35 1.87 15.77
CA ILE A 39 -4.92 2.14 15.60
C ILE A 39 -4.26 2.11 16.98
N LEU A 40 -3.20 1.33 17.11
CA LEU A 40 -2.54 0.99 18.37
C LEU A 40 -1.04 1.25 18.29
N GLU A 41 -0.41 1.26 19.46
CA GLU A 41 1.04 1.34 19.59
C GLU A 41 1.71 0.16 18.87
N GLY A 42 2.76 0.46 18.11
CA GLY A 42 3.48 -0.50 17.28
C GLY A 42 2.92 -0.68 15.87
N ASP A 43 1.71 -0.21 15.58
CA ASP A 43 1.14 -0.28 14.23
C ASP A 43 1.99 0.52 13.22
N LEU A 44 2.08 0.00 12.00
CA LEU A 44 2.70 0.69 10.87
C LEU A 44 1.63 1.25 9.95
N LEU A 45 1.77 2.52 9.59
CA LEU A 45 0.91 3.22 8.63
C LEU A 45 1.75 3.78 7.49
N ALA A 46 1.15 3.93 6.31
CA ALA A 46 1.78 4.56 5.16
C ALA A 46 1.49 6.06 5.15
N ALA A 47 2.51 6.89 4.91
CA ALA A 47 2.39 8.34 4.82
C ALA A 47 2.57 8.82 3.38
N PHE A 48 1.72 9.76 2.97
CA PHE A 48 1.73 10.38 1.65
C PHE A 48 1.61 11.88 1.76
N ARG A 49 2.37 12.61 0.96
CA ARG A 49 2.21 14.05 0.77
C ARG A 49 1.37 14.31 -0.47
N ARG A 50 0.40 15.20 -0.35
CA ARG A 50 -0.33 15.71 -1.51
C ARG A 50 0.52 16.82 -2.15
N THR A 51 0.87 16.62 -3.41
CA THR A 51 1.60 17.60 -4.23
C THR A 51 0.72 17.93 -5.42
N ASP A 52 0.24 19.17 -5.52
CA ASP A 52 -0.69 19.64 -6.53
C ASP A 52 -1.92 18.71 -6.67
N ASN A 53 -1.88 17.80 -7.66
CA ASN A 53 -2.96 16.88 -8.04
C ASN A 53 -2.64 15.39 -7.79
N HIS A 54 -1.49 15.06 -7.20
CA HIS A 54 -1.08 13.67 -6.96
C HIS A 54 -0.55 13.46 -5.54
N TYR A 55 -0.35 12.20 -5.17
CA TYR A 55 0.24 11.81 -3.89
C TYR A 55 1.62 11.20 -4.09
N ARG A 56 2.58 11.72 -3.34
CA ARG A 56 3.94 11.21 -3.25
C ARG A 56 4.10 10.42 -1.94
N PRO A 57 4.61 9.19 -1.97
CA PRO A 57 4.88 8.45 -0.73
C PRO A 57 6.04 9.10 0.02
N LEU A 58 5.88 9.24 1.34
CA LEU A 58 6.96 9.63 2.26
C LEU A 58 7.62 8.39 2.90
N GLY A 59 6.91 7.27 2.90
CA GLY A 59 7.33 6.02 3.52
C GLY A 59 6.37 5.59 4.64
N THR A 60 6.89 4.88 5.62
CA THR A 60 6.09 4.27 6.69
C THR A 60 6.35 4.94 8.03
N VAL A 61 5.30 5.13 8.82
CA VAL A 61 5.34 5.68 10.17
C VAL A 61 4.91 4.61 11.16
N GLN A 62 5.60 4.53 12.30
CA GLN A 62 5.22 3.63 13.39
C GLN A 62 4.50 4.42 14.47
N ILE A 63 3.41 3.89 15.01
CA ILE A 63 2.69 4.55 16.10
C ILE A 63 3.41 4.29 17.41
N ILE A 64 3.89 5.35 18.07
CA ILE A 64 4.55 5.25 19.38
C ILE A 64 3.52 5.27 20.50
N GLU A 65 2.57 6.21 20.42
CA GLU A 65 1.54 6.42 21.42
C GLU A 65 0.19 6.52 20.71
N SER A 66 -0.82 5.81 21.21
CA SER A 66 -2.19 5.95 20.71
C SER A 66 -3.08 6.53 21.80
N HIS A 67 -3.95 7.45 21.41
CA HIS A 67 -4.97 8.08 22.25
C HIS A 67 -6.36 7.75 21.67
N PRO A 68 -7.46 8.08 22.37
CA PRO A 68 -8.79 7.69 21.92
C PRO A 68 -9.10 8.06 20.47
N THR A 69 -8.82 9.31 20.08
CA THR A 69 -9.15 9.85 18.74
C THR A 69 -7.93 10.14 17.86
N TRP A 70 -6.73 10.22 18.43
CA TRP A 70 -5.51 10.58 17.72
C TRP A 70 -4.33 9.70 18.14
N SER A 71 -3.24 9.75 17.40
CA SER A 71 -2.03 8.97 17.68
C SER A 71 -0.79 9.77 17.36
N ARG A 72 0.32 9.42 18.01
CA ARG A 72 1.62 10.02 17.81
C ARG A 72 2.47 9.13 16.90
N PRO A 73 2.86 9.61 15.72
CA PRO A 73 3.79 8.90 14.87
C PRO A 73 5.22 8.96 15.42
N GLY A 74 6.01 8.00 14.97
CA GLY A 74 7.42 7.83 15.25
C GLY A 74 8.18 7.25 14.07
N GLY A 75 9.49 7.17 14.25
CA GLY A 75 10.42 6.71 13.23
C GLY A 75 10.96 7.83 12.34
N PRO A 76 11.79 7.49 11.34
CA PRO A 76 12.53 8.47 10.54
C PRO A 76 11.61 9.32 9.65
N VAL A 77 10.49 8.76 9.18
CA VAL A 77 9.51 9.46 8.35
C VAL A 77 8.67 10.45 9.17
N ALA A 78 8.48 10.19 10.47
CA ALA A 78 7.71 11.08 11.34
C ALA A 78 8.28 12.50 11.30
N ALA A 79 9.59 12.67 11.49
CA ALA A 79 10.24 13.98 11.47
C ALA A 79 10.10 14.79 10.16
N GLN A 80 9.62 14.17 9.08
CA GLN A 80 9.39 14.81 7.78
C GLN A 80 7.91 15.15 7.53
N LEU A 81 7.01 14.72 8.43
CA LEU A 81 5.58 14.93 8.29
C LEU A 81 5.22 16.41 8.43
N GLN A 82 4.26 16.83 7.61
CA GLN A 82 3.72 18.17 7.58
C GLN A 82 2.22 18.12 7.83
N GLN A 83 1.67 19.26 8.26
CA GLN A 83 0.23 19.41 8.41
C GLN A 83 -0.47 19.08 7.09
N GLY A 84 -1.52 18.27 7.15
CA GLY A 84 -2.29 17.87 5.98
C GLY A 84 -1.74 16.65 5.23
N ASP A 85 -0.57 16.13 5.60
CA ASP A 85 -0.09 14.86 5.05
C ASP A 85 -1.09 13.73 5.35
N LEU A 86 -1.31 12.87 4.35
CA LEU A 86 -2.26 11.77 4.41
C LEU A 86 -1.59 10.55 5.05
N VAL A 87 -2.30 9.92 5.98
CA VAL A 87 -1.89 8.65 6.58
C VAL A 87 -2.92 7.58 6.26
N LEU A 88 -2.45 6.47 5.68
CA LEU A 88 -3.26 5.33 5.29
C LEU A 88 -2.86 4.07 6.04
N GLY A 89 -3.85 3.28 6.42
CA GLY A 89 -3.68 1.94 6.97
C GLY A 89 -4.66 0.96 6.34
N ILE A 90 -4.37 -0.33 6.49
CA ILE A 90 -5.24 -1.40 6.02
C ILE A 90 -5.40 -2.45 7.13
N ARG A 91 -6.61 -2.97 7.31
CA ARG A 91 -6.85 -4.19 8.09
C ARG A 91 -7.83 -5.08 7.37
N THR A 92 -7.71 -6.39 7.56
CA THR A 92 -8.74 -7.34 7.11
C THR A 92 -9.93 -7.29 8.07
N VAL A 93 -11.14 -7.59 7.59
CA VAL A 93 -12.33 -7.68 8.44
C VAL A 93 -12.11 -8.69 9.59
N ARG A 94 -11.36 -9.76 9.36
CA ARG A 94 -11.00 -10.73 10.40
C ARG A 94 -10.06 -10.17 11.47
N GLN A 95 -9.11 -9.30 11.11
CA GLN A 95 -8.25 -8.60 12.08
C GLN A 95 -9.03 -7.60 12.95
N ILE A 96 -10.15 -7.08 12.46
CA ILE A 96 -11.04 -6.20 13.22
C ILE A 96 -11.86 -7.00 14.25
N GLY A 97 -12.13 -8.28 13.98
CA GLY A 97 -12.96 -9.12 14.84
C GLY A 97 -14.45 -8.80 14.69
N THR A 98 -15.25 -9.13 15.71
CA THR A 98 -16.67 -8.76 15.75
C THR A 98 -16.87 -7.34 16.26
N GLY A 99 -18.01 -6.71 15.93
CA GLY A 99 -18.33 -5.39 16.45
C GLY A 99 -18.36 -5.33 17.99
N SER A 100 -18.85 -6.39 18.66
CA SER A 100 -18.83 -6.48 20.11
C SER A 100 -17.41 -6.58 20.65
N ASP A 101 -16.57 -7.44 20.08
CA ASP A 101 -15.19 -7.62 20.53
C ASP A 101 -14.38 -6.33 20.34
N PHE A 102 -14.60 -5.63 19.22
CA PHE A 102 -13.97 -4.35 18.94
C PHE A 102 -14.36 -3.28 19.97
N SER A 103 -15.65 -3.21 20.30
CA SER A 103 -16.18 -2.31 21.34
C SER A 103 -15.60 -2.62 22.71
N GLU A 104 -15.60 -3.89 23.10
CA GLU A 104 -15.09 -4.34 24.38
C GLU A 104 -13.58 -4.11 24.50
N ALA A 105 -12.81 -4.43 23.46
CA ALA A 105 -11.37 -4.17 23.41
C ALA A 105 -11.05 -2.67 23.54
N PHE A 106 -11.84 -1.79 22.91
CA PHE A 106 -11.71 -0.36 23.10
C PHE A 106 -11.98 0.05 24.55
N LEU A 107 -13.11 -0.38 25.14
CA LEU A 107 -13.49 -0.04 26.51
C LEU A 107 -12.46 -0.54 27.53
N ASN A 108 -11.98 -1.77 27.39
CA ASN A 108 -10.95 -2.35 28.27
C ASN A 108 -9.65 -1.55 28.21
N ARG A 109 -9.22 -1.11 27.02
CA ARG A 109 -8.05 -0.24 26.88
C ARG A 109 -8.26 1.13 27.53
N GLN A 110 -9.46 1.70 27.40
CA GLN A 110 -9.78 2.96 28.07
C GLN A 110 -9.79 2.81 29.60
N LEU A 111 -10.29 1.69 30.14
CA LEU A 111 -10.24 1.42 31.58
C LEU A 111 -8.81 1.32 32.10
N ILE A 112 -7.94 0.61 31.40
CA ILE A 112 -6.52 0.46 31.76
C ILE A 112 -5.80 1.81 31.72
N ARG A 113 -6.07 2.64 30.70
CA ARG A 113 -5.38 3.94 30.51
C ARG A 113 -5.94 5.05 31.39
N ASN A 114 -7.23 5.02 31.71
CA ASN A 114 -7.89 6.05 32.51
C ASN A 114 -7.98 5.69 34.00
N SER A 115 -7.48 4.52 34.44
CA SER A 115 -7.45 4.13 35.86
C SER A 115 -6.76 5.18 36.75
N ASN A 116 -5.89 6.02 36.17
CA ASN A 116 -5.12 7.05 36.86
C ASN A 116 -5.43 8.49 36.42
N ARG A 117 -6.45 8.74 35.58
CA ARG A 117 -6.77 10.10 35.05
C ARG A 117 -8.23 10.47 35.24
N ASN A 118 -8.47 11.53 36.04
CA ASN A 118 -9.76 12.22 36.14
C ASN A 118 -9.83 13.35 35.12
N GLY A 119 -10.19 13.04 33.87
CA GLY A 119 -10.33 14.06 32.81
C GLY A 119 -11.59 13.83 32.01
N TYR A 120 -12.67 14.53 32.37
CA TYR A 120 -13.94 14.51 31.64
C TYR A 120 -13.86 15.47 30.44
N SER A 121 -13.84 14.93 29.22
CA SER A 121 -14.09 15.71 28.00
C SER A 121 -15.25 15.08 27.24
N THR A 122 -16.45 15.58 27.53
CA THR A 122 -17.71 15.08 26.98
C THR A 122 -17.76 15.11 25.44
N LEU A 123 -17.12 16.10 24.82
CA LEU A 123 -17.05 16.23 23.36
C LEU A 123 -16.23 15.10 22.71
N ARG A 124 -15.05 14.77 23.27
CA ARG A 124 -14.21 13.68 22.74
C ARG A 124 -14.82 12.31 22.98
N GLU A 125 -15.55 12.13 24.08
CA GLU A 125 -16.32 10.93 24.35
C GLU A 125 -17.46 10.75 23.33
N GLN A 126 -18.15 11.83 22.97
CA GLN A 126 -19.20 11.79 21.96
C GLN A 126 -18.64 11.44 20.57
N GLU A 127 -17.52 12.05 20.15
CA GLU A 127 -16.83 11.72 18.91
C GLU A 127 -16.41 10.25 18.88
N SER A 128 -15.80 9.77 19.96
CA SER A 128 -15.38 8.38 20.10
C SER A 128 -16.58 7.42 20.00
N ALA A 129 -17.66 7.70 20.73
CA ALA A 129 -18.87 6.89 20.70
C ALA A 129 -19.51 6.84 19.30
N GLN A 130 -19.48 7.96 18.56
CA GLN A 130 -20.02 8.02 17.21
C GLN A 130 -19.20 7.19 16.22
N VAL A 131 -17.87 7.26 16.28
CA VAL A 131 -16.98 6.44 15.46
C VAL A 131 -17.14 4.96 15.79
N LEU A 132 -17.11 4.61 17.08
CA LEU A 132 -17.29 3.24 17.55
C LEU A 132 -18.61 2.64 17.06
N ARG A 133 -19.73 3.35 17.27
CA ARG A 133 -21.06 2.93 16.82
C ARG A 133 -21.11 2.74 15.30
N THR A 134 -20.42 3.60 14.55
CA THR A 134 -20.33 3.49 13.10
C THR A 134 -19.59 2.23 12.67
N ILE A 135 -18.47 1.90 13.33
CA ILE A 135 -17.69 0.69 13.04
C ILE A 135 -18.51 -0.56 13.37
N VAL A 136 -19.07 -0.65 14.59
CA VAL A 136 -19.86 -1.79 15.07
C VAL A 136 -21.05 -2.09 14.15
N ASN A 137 -21.80 -1.04 13.76
CA ASN A 137 -22.96 -1.21 12.88
C ASN A 137 -22.59 -1.61 11.45
N ARG A 138 -21.39 -1.23 10.98
CA ARG A 138 -20.94 -1.54 9.61
C ARG A 138 -20.25 -2.90 9.52
N GLN A 139 -19.64 -3.39 10.60
CA GLN A 139 -18.88 -4.63 10.63
C GLN A 139 -19.71 -5.84 10.16
N GLN A 140 -20.97 -5.97 10.60
CA GLN A 140 -21.86 -7.04 10.12
C GLN A 140 -22.13 -6.97 8.61
N ARG A 141 -22.24 -5.76 8.04
CA ARG A 141 -22.46 -5.58 6.60
C ARG A 141 -21.20 -5.93 5.81
N TRP A 142 -20.03 -5.58 6.33
CA TRP A 142 -18.73 -5.88 5.72
C TRP A 142 -18.50 -7.38 5.59
N VAL A 143 -18.78 -8.15 6.65
CA VAL A 143 -18.67 -9.61 6.63
C VAL A 143 -19.62 -10.24 5.59
N LYS A 144 -20.88 -9.78 5.54
CA LYS A 144 -21.90 -10.35 4.63
C LYS A 144 -21.64 -10.06 3.16
N GLN A 145 -21.02 -8.93 2.82
CA GLN A 145 -20.87 -8.50 1.42
C GLN A 145 -19.74 -9.22 0.68
N LEU A 146 -18.78 -9.84 1.38
CA LEU A 146 -17.64 -10.58 0.79
C LEU A 146 -16.91 -9.83 -0.35
N LYS A 147 -16.92 -8.49 -0.30
CA LYS A 147 -16.23 -7.66 -1.31
C LYS A 147 -14.72 -7.64 -1.02
N PRO A 148 -13.87 -7.52 -2.05
CA PRO A 148 -12.43 -7.32 -1.86
C PRO A 148 -12.13 -6.12 -0.97
N VAL A 149 -12.81 -4.99 -1.21
CA VAL A 149 -12.85 -3.82 -0.30
C VAL A 149 -14.16 -3.85 0.47
N ALA A 150 -14.08 -4.21 1.75
CA ALA A 150 -15.23 -4.29 2.65
C ALA A 150 -15.69 -2.91 3.13
N GLY A 151 -14.75 -2.01 3.46
CA GLY A 151 -15.12 -0.74 4.09
C GLY A 151 -14.01 0.30 4.16
N ARG A 152 -14.37 1.42 4.80
CA ARG A 152 -13.47 2.53 5.11
C ARG A 152 -13.80 3.12 6.47
N ILE A 153 -12.76 3.45 7.22
CA ILE A 153 -12.75 4.17 8.49
C ILE A 153 -11.92 5.44 8.25
N ARG A 154 -12.42 6.56 8.73
CA ARG A 154 -11.87 7.88 8.45
C ARG A 154 -11.71 8.63 9.76
N GLY A 155 -10.61 9.36 9.90
CA GLY A 155 -10.46 10.42 10.90
C GLY A 155 -11.48 11.54 10.68
N ALA A 156 -11.65 12.39 11.69
CA ALA A 156 -12.52 13.55 11.62
C ALA A 156 -12.11 14.54 10.52
N SER A 157 -10.81 14.60 10.21
CA SER A 157 -10.18 15.47 9.22
C SER A 157 -10.41 15.06 7.78
N VAL A 158 -10.86 13.83 7.52
CA VAL A 158 -11.06 13.29 6.16
C VAL A 158 -12.55 13.25 5.83
N THR A 159 -13.02 14.16 4.98
CA THR A 159 -14.42 14.19 4.55
C THR A 159 -14.72 13.03 3.57
N PRO A 160 -16.01 12.72 3.32
CA PRO A 160 -16.35 11.64 2.38
C PRO A 160 -15.90 11.95 0.95
N ALA A 161 -15.88 13.24 0.60
CA ALA A 161 -15.42 13.75 -0.69
C ALA A 161 -13.90 13.62 -0.82
N ASP A 162 -13.14 13.96 0.23
CA ASP A 162 -11.68 13.77 0.24
C ASP A 162 -11.32 12.31 0.04
N PHE A 163 -12.06 11.37 0.63
CA PHE A 163 -11.79 9.96 0.38
C PHE A 163 -12.11 9.54 -1.08
N GLN A 164 -13.09 10.18 -1.74
CA GLN A 164 -13.36 9.92 -3.15
C GLN A 164 -12.23 10.43 -4.04
N SER A 165 -11.60 11.56 -3.70
CA SER A 165 -10.41 12.01 -4.45
C SER A 165 -9.18 11.12 -4.23
N LEU A 166 -9.17 10.25 -3.21
CA LEU A 166 -8.12 9.23 -3.02
C LEU A 166 -8.23 8.03 -3.97
N GLN A 167 -9.32 7.87 -4.74
CA GLN A 167 -9.49 6.67 -5.57
C GLN A 167 -8.35 6.40 -6.56
N PRO A 168 -7.75 7.40 -7.24
CA PRO A 168 -6.58 7.18 -8.10
C PRO A 168 -5.38 6.64 -7.31
N LEU A 169 -5.09 7.20 -6.13
CA LEU A 169 -4.02 6.69 -5.25
C LEU A 169 -4.28 5.25 -4.80
N LEU A 170 -5.50 4.94 -4.36
CA LEU A 170 -5.85 3.59 -3.91
C LEU A 170 -5.75 2.56 -5.06
N SER A 171 -6.07 2.98 -6.29
CA SER A 171 -5.91 2.16 -7.48
C SER A 171 -4.42 1.91 -7.77
N GLN A 172 -3.59 2.96 -7.68
CA GLN A 172 -2.13 2.84 -7.81
C GLN A 172 -1.53 1.89 -6.77
N ILE A 173 -1.93 2.00 -5.49
CA ILE A 173 -1.45 1.11 -4.43
C ILE A 173 -1.79 -0.35 -4.76
N ARG A 174 -3.04 -0.62 -5.19
CA ARG A 174 -3.44 -1.96 -5.60
C ARG A 174 -2.63 -2.47 -6.79
N ARG A 175 -2.35 -1.62 -7.77
CA ARG A 175 -1.47 -1.97 -8.89
C ARG A 175 -0.05 -2.33 -8.43
N CYS A 176 0.52 -1.57 -7.50
CA CYS A 176 1.83 -1.89 -6.91
C CYS A 176 1.79 -3.25 -6.18
N GLN A 177 0.69 -3.59 -5.51
CA GLN A 177 0.50 -4.91 -4.88
C GLN A 177 0.45 -6.02 -5.93
N ASP A 178 -0.31 -5.84 -7.00
CA ASP A 178 -0.43 -6.80 -8.09
C ASP A 178 0.94 -7.01 -8.78
N PHE A 179 1.67 -5.93 -9.05
CA PHE A 179 3.02 -5.98 -9.60
C PHE A 179 4.02 -6.68 -8.68
N SER A 180 3.97 -6.41 -7.36
CA SER A 180 4.79 -7.11 -6.39
C SER A 180 4.47 -8.61 -6.33
N ALA A 181 3.20 -8.99 -6.48
CA ALA A 181 2.77 -10.39 -6.51
C ALA A 181 3.27 -11.14 -7.77
N ILE A 182 3.45 -10.43 -8.88
CA ILE A 182 4.03 -10.97 -10.14
C ILE A 182 5.58 -11.03 -10.09
N GLY A 183 6.19 -10.48 -9.02
CA GLY A 183 7.63 -10.54 -8.80
C GLY A 183 8.40 -9.30 -9.28
N ILE A 184 7.73 -8.17 -9.53
CA ILE A 184 8.39 -6.91 -9.86
C ILE A 184 9.01 -6.30 -8.59
N PRO A 185 10.33 -6.04 -8.57
CA PRO A 185 11.00 -5.45 -7.41
C PRO A 185 10.70 -3.95 -7.32
N LEU A 186 9.65 -3.59 -6.57
CA LEU A 186 9.21 -2.18 -6.41
C LEU A 186 10.30 -1.25 -5.89
N GLU A 187 11.19 -1.74 -5.03
CA GLU A 187 12.32 -0.96 -4.47
C GLU A 187 13.24 -0.42 -5.57
N LYS A 188 13.38 -1.18 -6.66
CA LYS A 188 14.23 -0.83 -7.80
C LYS A 188 13.44 -0.11 -8.87
N CYS A 189 12.22 -0.55 -9.21
CA CYS A 189 11.45 0.02 -10.32
C CYS A 189 10.78 1.36 -9.99
N ALA A 190 10.31 1.52 -8.75
CA ALA A 190 9.58 2.70 -8.33
C ALA A 190 10.42 3.57 -7.40
N SER A 191 10.42 3.24 -6.12
CA SER A 191 11.24 3.88 -5.10
C SER A 191 11.20 3.03 -3.82
N PRO A 192 12.18 3.17 -2.90
CA PRO A 192 12.14 2.48 -1.61
C PRO A 192 10.91 2.89 -0.79
N GLU A 193 10.44 4.13 -0.92
CA GLU A 193 9.22 4.61 -0.24
C GLU A 193 7.99 3.90 -0.78
N TRP A 194 7.85 3.77 -2.11
CA TRP A 194 6.76 3.02 -2.74
C TRP A 194 6.74 1.56 -2.32
N ALA A 195 7.91 0.92 -2.23
CA ALA A 195 8.00 -0.45 -1.73
C ALA A 195 7.57 -0.57 -0.27
N ALA A 196 8.05 0.33 0.60
CA ALA A 196 7.71 0.34 2.02
C ALA A 196 6.22 0.56 2.26
N VAL A 197 5.61 1.56 1.60
CA VAL A 197 4.16 1.80 1.75
C VAL A 197 3.33 0.65 1.18
N THR A 198 3.74 0.05 0.06
CA THR A 198 3.02 -1.07 -0.53
C THR A 198 3.07 -2.29 0.37
N ALA A 199 4.23 -2.57 0.99
CA ALA A 199 4.39 -3.67 1.94
C ALA A 199 3.49 -3.50 3.19
N VAL A 200 3.36 -2.28 3.72
CA VAL A 200 2.46 -1.98 4.86
C VAL A 200 0.99 -2.05 4.46
N LEU A 201 0.66 -1.60 3.25
CA LEU A 201 -0.71 -1.59 2.74
C LEU A 201 -1.14 -2.91 2.11
N THR A 202 -0.28 -3.93 2.10
CA THR A 202 -0.64 -5.28 1.67
C THR A 202 -1.31 -6.01 2.84
N PRO A 203 -2.54 -6.52 2.69
CA PRO A 203 -3.25 -7.18 3.77
C PRO A 203 -2.49 -8.45 4.19
N ARG A 204 -1.97 -8.48 5.42
CA ARG A 204 -1.40 -9.70 5.99
C ARG A 204 -2.54 -10.67 6.35
N PRO A 205 -2.47 -11.96 5.95
CA PRO A 205 -3.45 -12.94 6.37
C PRO A 205 -3.47 -13.05 7.90
N ALA A 206 -4.66 -13.13 8.49
CA ALA A 206 -4.81 -13.21 9.95
C ALA A 206 -4.27 -14.52 10.56
N VAL A 207 -4.03 -15.52 9.72
CA VAL A 207 -3.31 -16.74 10.06
C VAL A 207 -2.14 -16.82 9.08
N GLU A 208 -0.92 -16.70 9.59
CA GLU A 208 0.24 -17.19 8.87
C GLU A 208 0.00 -18.69 8.69
N THR A 209 -0.48 -19.10 7.52
CA THR A 209 -0.33 -20.50 7.12
C THR A 209 1.16 -20.74 7.12
N ALA A 210 1.66 -21.36 8.19
CA ALA A 210 2.97 -21.96 8.22
C ALA A 210 3.03 -22.89 7.02
N SER A 211 3.54 -22.37 5.90
CA SER A 211 3.87 -23.16 4.74
C SER A 211 4.92 -24.11 5.25
N SER A 212 4.50 -25.35 5.43
CA SER A 212 5.30 -26.46 5.89
C SER A 212 6.54 -26.57 5.01
N ALA A 213 7.64 -25.98 5.46
CA ALA A 213 8.96 -26.34 4.96
C ALA A 213 9.12 -27.84 5.24
N PRO A 214 9.38 -28.68 4.22
CA PRO A 214 9.66 -30.09 4.47
C PRO A 214 11.00 -30.17 5.23
N ARG A 215 10.87 -30.41 6.53
CA ARG A 215 11.95 -30.84 7.40
C ARG A 215 12.29 -32.27 7.01
N ASN A 216 13.25 -32.43 6.10
CA ASN A 216 14.03 -33.66 5.96
C ASN A 216 15.33 -33.34 5.20
N LYS A 217 16.40 -33.10 5.96
CA LYS A 217 17.77 -33.37 5.50
C LYS A 217 18.23 -34.64 6.21
N GLN A 218 18.14 -35.76 5.50
CA GLN A 218 18.93 -36.95 5.77
C GLN A 218 19.71 -37.26 4.47
N PRO A 219 21.01 -37.56 4.55
CA PRO A 219 21.88 -37.53 3.37
C PRO A 219 21.85 -38.87 2.64
N ALA A 220 21.72 -38.84 1.32
CA ALA A 220 22.06 -39.97 0.46
C ALA A 220 22.66 -39.46 -0.86
N ALA A 221 23.94 -39.80 -1.02
CA ALA A 221 24.81 -40.03 -2.18
C ALA A 221 24.57 -39.34 -3.55
N PRO A 222 25.67 -39.07 -4.30
CA PRO A 222 25.66 -38.24 -5.49
C PRO A 222 25.28 -39.06 -6.71
N ASP A 223 24.34 -38.56 -7.52
CA ASP A 223 24.22 -39.04 -8.89
C ASP A 223 24.14 -37.87 -9.87
N ALA A 224 24.89 -38.04 -10.95
CA ALA A 224 25.31 -37.01 -11.86
C ALA A 224 24.14 -36.49 -12.70
N SER A 225 23.90 -35.18 -12.62
CA SER A 225 23.25 -34.41 -13.68
C SER A 225 23.82 -33.00 -13.59
N LEU A 226 24.67 -32.65 -14.56
CA LEU A 226 25.21 -31.30 -14.71
C LEU A 226 24.04 -30.29 -14.74
N PRO A 227 23.95 -29.33 -13.82
CA PRO A 227 23.01 -28.23 -13.96
C PRO A 227 23.52 -27.31 -15.06
N ASN A 228 22.66 -26.97 -16.03
CA ASN A 228 22.95 -25.89 -16.96
C ASN A 228 23.18 -24.59 -16.15
N PRO A 229 24.36 -23.95 -16.27
CA PRO A 229 24.75 -22.80 -15.43
C PRO A 229 23.91 -21.54 -15.69
N ASP A 230 23.17 -21.48 -16.80
CA ASP A 230 22.37 -20.30 -17.18
C ASP A 230 20.96 -20.26 -16.57
N SER A 231 20.56 -21.33 -15.87
CA SER A 231 19.22 -21.48 -15.29
C SER A 231 19.21 -21.38 -13.77
N SER A 232 20.12 -20.60 -13.18
CA SER A 232 20.07 -20.29 -11.76
C SER A 232 19.04 -19.17 -11.51
N PRO A 233 18.28 -19.20 -10.40
CA PRO A 233 17.37 -18.11 -10.05
C PRO A 233 18.10 -16.76 -9.92
N ASP A 234 19.39 -16.80 -9.59
CA ASP A 234 20.25 -15.62 -9.49
C ASP A 234 20.57 -14.99 -10.86
N SER A 235 20.67 -15.79 -11.94
CA SER A 235 20.89 -15.26 -13.30
C SER A 235 19.67 -14.51 -13.81
N LEU A 236 18.47 -15.04 -13.60
CA LEU A 236 17.20 -14.41 -14.00
C LEU A 236 16.96 -13.10 -13.24
N ALA A 237 17.22 -13.09 -11.93
CA ALA A 237 17.14 -11.88 -11.13
C ALA A 237 18.15 -10.81 -11.60
N ALA A 238 19.37 -11.21 -11.97
CA ALA A 238 20.37 -10.31 -12.53
C ALA A 238 19.95 -9.73 -13.90
N THR A 239 19.40 -10.55 -14.79
CA THR A 239 18.88 -10.10 -16.09
C THR A 239 17.73 -9.08 -15.91
N LEU A 240 16.81 -9.35 -14.98
CA LEU A 240 15.71 -8.45 -14.68
C LEU A 240 16.21 -7.12 -14.08
N ASN A 241 17.17 -7.17 -13.16
CA ASN A 241 17.79 -5.97 -12.59
C ASN A 241 18.47 -5.12 -13.66
N ARG A 242 19.26 -5.73 -14.54
CA ARG A 242 19.92 -5.02 -15.66
C ARG A 242 18.88 -4.36 -16.57
N ARG A 243 17.78 -5.04 -16.84
CA ARG A 243 16.68 -4.48 -17.65
C ARG A 243 16.03 -3.27 -16.95
N ILE A 244 15.84 -3.33 -15.64
CA ILE A 244 15.29 -2.21 -14.86
C ILE A 244 16.23 -1.01 -14.94
N GLU A 245 17.53 -1.21 -14.80
CA GLU A 245 18.53 -0.14 -14.90
C GLU A 245 18.49 0.53 -16.29
N LEU A 246 18.38 -0.25 -17.37
CA LEU A 246 18.21 0.28 -18.73
C LEU A 246 16.91 1.07 -18.88
N ILE A 247 15.79 0.56 -18.33
CA ILE A 247 14.51 1.26 -18.35
C ILE A 247 14.63 2.60 -17.63
N GLN A 248 15.26 2.63 -16.46
CA GLN A 248 15.46 3.86 -15.70
C GLN A 248 16.30 4.87 -16.46
N GLN A 249 17.39 4.43 -17.08
CA GLN A 249 18.23 5.29 -17.90
C GLN A 249 17.45 5.89 -19.07
N GLU A 250 16.75 5.06 -19.86
CA GLU A 250 15.98 5.54 -21.01
C GLU A 250 14.78 6.41 -20.60
N SER A 251 14.10 6.06 -19.52
CA SER A 251 13.00 6.88 -18.97
C SER A 251 13.48 8.25 -18.53
N SER A 252 14.69 8.36 -17.99
CA SER A 252 15.25 9.65 -17.54
C SER A 252 15.50 10.60 -18.72
N VAL A 253 15.75 10.04 -19.91
CA VAL A 253 15.99 10.78 -21.16
C VAL A 253 14.68 11.10 -21.86
N VAL A 254 13.80 10.11 -22.04
CA VAL A 254 12.54 10.27 -22.80
C VAL A 254 11.52 11.10 -22.02
N LEU A 255 11.42 10.89 -20.70
CA LEU A 255 10.43 11.55 -19.85
C LEU A 255 11.04 12.72 -19.05
N PHE A 256 12.08 13.36 -19.56
CA PHE A 256 12.83 14.40 -18.82
C PHE A 256 11.96 15.58 -18.36
N ASP A 257 10.91 15.91 -19.10
CA ASP A 257 10.00 17.03 -18.77
C ASP A 257 8.80 16.60 -17.91
N ARG A 258 8.63 15.29 -17.65
CA ARG A 258 7.49 14.73 -16.88
C ARG A 258 7.73 14.75 -15.38
N PHE A 259 6.66 14.68 -14.59
CA PHE A 259 6.79 14.59 -13.13
C PHE A 259 7.51 13.31 -12.70
N PRO A 260 8.31 13.32 -11.62
CA PRO A 260 9.01 12.12 -11.14
C PRO A 260 8.08 10.92 -10.94
N GLU A 261 6.87 11.15 -10.44
CA GLU A 261 5.85 10.14 -10.19
C GLU A 261 5.29 9.52 -11.48
N GLU A 262 5.21 10.28 -12.57
CA GLU A 262 4.82 9.77 -13.90
C GLU A 262 5.93 8.90 -14.49
N ARG A 263 7.20 9.28 -14.28
CA ARG A 263 8.35 8.46 -14.68
C ARG A 263 8.39 7.13 -13.92
N ILE A 264 8.12 7.16 -12.61
CA ILE A 264 7.99 5.95 -11.80
C ILE A 264 6.90 5.03 -12.34
N LEU A 265 5.74 5.58 -12.68
CA LEU A 265 4.66 4.82 -13.31
C LEU A 265 5.10 4.19 -14.63
N ALA A 266 5.75 4.96 -15.51
CA ALA A 266 6.28 4.45 -16.77
C ALA A 266 7.28 3.30 -16.56
N ASN A 267 8.19 3.43 -15.58
CA ASN A 267 9.18 2.41 -15.24
C ASN A 267 8.52 1.10 -14.78
N LEU A 268 7.48 1.20 -13.95
CA LEU A 268 6.68 0.04 -13.54
C LEU A 268 6.00 -0.63 -14.74
N ILE A 269 5.34 0.14 -15.61
CA ILE A 269 4.66 -0.36 -16.82
C ILE A 269 5.65 -1.04 -17.75
N CYS A 270 6.79 -0.39 -18.05
CA CYS A 270 7.83 -0.95 -18.92
C CYS A 270 8.42 -2.25 -18.36
N THR A 271 8.63 -2.31 -17.04
CA THR A 271 9.13 -3.52 -16.38
C THR A 271 8.09 -4.65 -16.45
N ALA A 272 6.83 -4.33 -16.18
CA ALA A 272 5.73 -5.29 -16.18
C ALA A 272 5.48 -5.89 -17.58
N ILE A 273 5.52 -5.09 -18.65
CA ILE A 273 5.44 -5.58 -20.04
C ILE A 273 6.54 -6.61 -20.31
N GLY A 274 7.72 -6.41 -19.73
CA GLY A 274 8.82 -7.34 -19.86
C GLY A 274 8.61 -8.71 -19.25
N ILE A 275 7.70 -8.82 -18.26
CA ILE A 275 7.40 -10.07 -17.55
C ILE A 275 6.09 -10.68 -18.08
N GLU A 276 5.03 -9.89 -18.18
CA GLU A 276 3.72 -10.35 -18.62
C GLU A 276 3.65 -10.63 -20.13
N ASN A 277 4.48 -9.93 -20.91
CA ASN A 277 4.54 -10.02 -22.37
C ASN A 277 3.15 -9.95 -23.04
N PRO A 278 2.40 -8.85 -22.86
CA PRO A 278 1.03 -8.73 -23.35
C PRO A 278 0.99 -8.74 -24.89
N ARG A 279 0.02 -9.47 -25.47
CA ARG A 279 -0.15 -9.57 -26.94
C ARG A 279 -0.41 -8.24 -27.65
N ASN A 280 -1.00 -7.28 -26.94
CA ASN A 280 -1.30 -5.93 -27.46
C ASN A 280 -0.77 -4.90 -26.47
N GLU A 281 0.51 -4.56 -26.60
CA GLU A 281 1.21 -3.61 -25.71
C GLU A 281 0.51 -2.23 -25.66
N PRO A 282 0.12 -1.57 -26.77
CA PRO A 282 -0.54 -0.26 -26.70
C PRO A 282 -1.84 -0.27 -25.91
N LEU A 283 -2.71 -1.27 -26.14
CA LEU A 283 -3.96 -1.40 -25.40
C LEU A 283 -3.69 -1.66 -23.92
N TRP A 284 -2.71 -2.51 -23.61
CA TRP A 284 -2.32 -2.83 -22.24
C TRP A 284 -1.78 -1.59 -21.51
N ILE A 285 -0.90 -0.82 -22.14
CA ILE A 285 -0.37 0.45 -21.62
C ILE A 285 -1.52 1.41 -21.29
N GLY A 286 -2.45 1.62 -22.23
CA GLY A 286 -3.59 2.52 -22.01
C GLY A 286 -4.47 2.08 -20.83
N LEU A 287 -4.72 0.78 -20.70
CA LEU A 287 -5.47 0.22 -19.57
C LEU A 287 -4.74 0.40 -18.23
N GLU A 288 -3.41 0.31 -18.23
CA GLU A 288 -2.60 0.52 -17.03
C GLU A 288 -2.54 1.98 -16.60
N LEU A 289 -2.37 2.91 -17.55
CA LEU A 289 -2.41 4.34 -17.28
C LEU A 289 -3.78 4.76 -16.72
N ALA A 290 -4.87 4.25 -17.30
CA ALA A 290 -6.24 4.57 -16.86
C ALA A 290 -6.55 4.10 -15.42
N ARG A 291 -5.79 3.14 -14.90
CA ARG A 291 -5.94 2.59 -13.54
C ARG A 291 -4.91 3.14 -12.55
N SER A 292 -4.04 4.03 -13.01
CA SER A 292 -2.98 4.62 -12.20
C SER A 292 -3.47 5.82 -11.36
N GLN A 293 -2.54 6.43 -10.63
CA GLN A 293 -2.79 7.74 -10.00
C GLN A 293 -3.03 8.87 -11.02
N PHE A 294 -2.64 8.67 -12.28
CA PHE A 294 -2.71 9.63 -13.37
C PHE A 294 -3.59 9.09 -14.51
N PRO A 295 -4.91 8.94 -14.31
CA PRO A 295 -5.79 8.33 -15.30
C PRO A 295 -5.85 9.12 -16.61
N GLU A 296 -5.62 10.44 -16.55
CA GLU A 296 -5.61 11.34 -17.71
C GLU A 296 -4.48 11.01 -18.70
N LEU A 297 -3.38 10.39 -18.23
CA LEU A 297 -2.28 9.95 -19.10
C LEU A 297 -2.71 8.85 -20.08
N ALA A 298 -3.82 8.15 -19.82
CA ALA A 298 -4.35 7.18 -20.77
C ALA A 298 -4.80 7.82 -22.08
N ASP A 299 -5.23 9.09 -22.04
CA ASP A 299 -5.66 9.86 -23.21
C ASP A 299 -4.55 10.78 -23.73
N ASP A 300 -3.44 10.92 -23.00
CA ASP A 300 -2.25 11.68 -23.42
C ASP A 300 -1.50 10.94 -24.53
N ARG A 301 -1.53 11.53 -25.74
CA ARG A 301 -0.88 10.98 -26.93
C ARG A 301 0.64 10.93 -26.80
N GLU A 302 1.23 11.87 -26.09
CA GLU A 302 2.68 11.91 -25.91
C GLU A 302 3.11 10.76 -24.99
N MET A 303 2.46 10.60 -23.83
CA MET A 303 2.74 9.48 -22.92
C MET A 303 2.53 8.11 -23.59
N GLN A 304 1.47 7.98 -24.40
CA GLN A 304 1.18 6.78 -25.20
C GLN A 304 2.26 6.47 -26.26
N GLN A 305 3.08 7.46 -26.66
CA GLN A 305 4.20 7.28 -27.60
C GLN A 305 5.55 7.11 -26.88
N GLU A 306 5.76 7.84 -25.79
CA GLU A 306 6.98 7.83 -24.98
C GLU A 306 7.23 6.43 -24.36
N ILE A 307 6.20 5.77 -23.81
CA ILE A 307 6.35 4.42 -23.22
C ILE A 307 6.81 3.37 -24.27
N PRO A 308 6.16 3.24 -25.45
CA PRO A 308 6.66 2.39 -26.52
C PRO A 308 8.07 2.76 -27.00
N GLU A 309 8.43 4.05 -27.00
CA GLU A 309 9.78 4.47 -27.37
C GLU A 309 10.83 3.96 -26.39
N ILE A 310 10.58 4.08 -25.08
CA ILE A 310 11.45 3.52 -24.04
C ILE A 310 11.61 2.01 -24.25
N LEU A 311 10.51 1.28 -24.44
CA LEU A 311 10.53 -0.17 -24.67
C LEU A 311 11.37 -0.54 -25.90
N LYS A 312 11.24 0.21 -26.99
CA LYS A 312 12.01 0.01 -28.22
C LYS A 312 13.51 0.20 -27.96
N ARG A 313 13.90 1.27 -27.27
CA ARG A 313 15.31 1.55 -26.95
C ARG A 313 15.91 0.48 -26.03
N VAL A 314 15.17 0.05 -25.01
CA VAL A 314 15.58 -1.01 -24.09
C VAL A 314 15.76 -2.35 -24.82
N ARG A 315 14.84 -2.71 -25.73
CA ARG A 315 14.96 -3.93 -26.56
C ARG A 315 16.22 -3.89 -27.42
N ASN A 316 16.43 -2.79 -28.14
CA ASN A 316 17.62 -2.61 -28.98
C ASN A 316 18.93 -2.67 -28.16
N ALA A 317 18.95 -2.11 -26.95
CA ALA A 317 20.11 -2.15 -26.06
C ALA A 317 20.33 -3.52 -25.40
N SER A 318 19.30 -4.36 -25.31
CA SER A 318 19.38 -5.72 -24.77
C SER A 318 19.86 -6.75 -25.80
N GLU A 319 19.74 -6.43 -27.09
CA GLU A 319 20.21 -7.25 -28.21
C GLU A 319 21.69 -7.01 -28.57
N GLN A 320 22.35 -6.04 -27.90
CA GLN A 320 23.77 -5.69 -28.03
C GLN A 320 24.60 -6.25 -26.86
#